data_AF-A0A7Y0QH84-F1
#
_entry.id   AF-A0A7Y0QH84-F1
#
_cell.length_a   1.000
_cell.length_b   1.000
_cell.length_c   1.000
_cell.angle_alpha   90.00
_cell.angle_beta   90.00
_cell.angle_gamma   90.00
#
_symmetry.space_group_name_H-M   'P 1'
#
loop_
_entity.id
_entity.type
_entity.pdbx_description
1 polymer ?
#
loop_
_entity_poly.entity_id
_entity_poly.type
_entity_poly.pdbx_seq_one_letter_code
_entity_poly.pdbx_strand_id
1 'polypeptide(L)'
;MSEHPGSTGQPAAEASPRTHVRVVRGAPDDLELAALVAGLATAGADEPPSHTTTAPAAWSDRGRLLRRPGQLGDPGPDTWRWSLRG
;
A
#
# COMPACT_ATOMS: atom_id res chain seq x y z
N MET A 1 -50.79 -13.36 -19.36
CA MET A 1 -49.42 -12.88 -19.65
C MET A 1 -48.88 -12.33 -18.35
N SER A 2 -48.23 -13.18 -17.56
CA SER A 2 -47.64 -12.80 -16.26
C SER A 2 -46.17 -12.53 -16.50
N GLU A 3 -45.75 -11.28 -16.43
CA GLU A 3 -44.34 -10.92 -16.53
C GLU A 3 -43.69 -11.11 -15.16
N HIS A 4 -42.68 -11.97 -15.12
CA HIS A 4 -41.82 -12.16 -13.96
C HIS A 4 -40.99 -10.88 -13.73
N PRO A 5 -40.89 -10.35 -12.50
CA PRO A 5 -39.96 -9.26 -12.24
C PRO A 5 -38.52 -9.78 -12.34
N GLY A 6 -37.74 -9.15 -13.22
CA GLY A 6 -36.31 -9.37 -13.34
C GLY A 6 -35.63 -9.14 -11.99
N SER A 7 -35.07 -10.22 -11.45
CA SER A 7 -34.09 -10.19 -10.37
C SER A 7 -32.96 -9.27 -10.80
N THR A 8 -32.91 -8.07 -10.24
CA THR A 8 -31.77 -7.18 -10.41
C THR A 8 -30.61 -7.85 -9.68
N GLY A 9 -29.66 -8.38 -10.46
CA GLY A 9 -28.39 -8.83 -9.95
C GLY A 9 -27.76 -7.69 -9.16
N GLN A 10 -27.78 -7.83 -7.85
CA GLN A 10 -27.11 -6.95 -6.92
C GLN A 10 -25.62 -6.98 -7.35
N PRO A 11 -25.01 -5.85 -7.78
CA PRO A 11 -23.58 -5.86 -8.07
C PRO A 11 -22.90 -6.30 -6.79
N ALA A 12 -22.15 -7.41 -6.87
CA ALA A 12 -21.30 -7.89 -5.81
C ALA A 12 -20.57 -6.68 -5.24
N ALA A 13 -20.87 -6.33 -3.99
CA ALA A 13 -20.31 -5.18 -3.32
C ALA A 13 -18.81 -5.16 -3.61
N GLU A 14 -18.37 -4.16 -4.38
CA GLU A 14 -16.96 -3.95 -4.67
C GLU A 14 -16.24 -3.92 -3.33
N ALA A 15 -15.47 -4.97 -3.05
CA ALA A 15 -14.72 -5.09 -1.81
C ALA A 15 -13.71 -3.94 -1.79
N SER A 16 -14.08 -2.84 -1.15
CA SER A 16 -13.16 -1.72 -0.93
C SER A 16 -11.91 -2.28 -0.28
N PRO A 17 -10.71 -2.00 -0.81
CA PRO A 17 -9.48 -2.57 -0.26
C PRO A 17 -9.36 -2.11 1.20
N ARG A 18 -9.52 -3.05 2.13
CA ARG A 18 -9.43 -2.72 3.56
C ARG A 18 -7.98 -2.34 3.84
N THR A 19 -7.77 -1.11 4.30
CA THR A 19 -6.43 -0.70 4.73
C THR A 19 -6.07 -1.45 6.01
N HIS A 20 -5.02 -2.28 5.97
CA HIS A 20 -4.60 -3.09 7.11
C HIS A 20 -3.75 -2.33 8.14
N VAL A 21 -3.28 -1.11 7.82
CA VAL A 21 -2.38 -0.32 8.67
C VAL A 21 -2.83 1.15 8.68
N ARG A 22 -2.82 1.78 9.86
CA ARG A 22 -3.11 3.21 10.04
C ARG A 22 -1.84 3.97 10.42
N VAL A 23 -1.54 5.05 9.70
CA VAL A 23 -0.45 5.97 10.05
C VAL A 23 -0.97 7.02 11.04
N VAL A 24 -0.27 7.18 12.16
CA VAL A 24 -0.54 8.21 13.17
C VAL A 24 0.62 9.20 13.18
N ARG A 25 0.32 10.50 13.24
CA ARG A 25 1.35 11.55 13.40
C ARG A 25 1.70 11.71 14.88
N GLY A 26 2.98 11.72 15.20
CA GLY A 26 3.52 11.86 16.56
C GLY A 26 5.05 11.89 16.54
N ALA A 27 5.67 11.91 17.71
CA ALA A 27 7.11 11.78 17.89
C ALA A 27 7.38 10.50 18.71
N PRO A 28 7.39 9.32 18.07
CA PRO A 28 7.62 8.07 18.77
C PRO A 28 9.04 8.05 19.36
N ASP A 29 9.19 7.42 20.52
CA ASP A 29 10.51 7.17 21.09
C ASP A 29 11.19 5.94 20.46
N ASP A 30 12.47 5.73 20.79
CA ASP A 30 13.27 4.64 20.24
C ASP A 30 12.72 3.25 20.59
N LEU A 31 12.11 3.11 21.78
CA LEU A 31 11.54 1.85 22.24
C LEU A 31 10.25 1.53 21.48
N GLU A 32 9.39 2.52 21.29
CA GLU A 32 8.16 2.42 20.50
C GLU A 32 8.46 2.10 19.04
N LEU A 33 9.47 2.75 18.45
CA LEU A 33 9.92 2.47 17.09
C LEU A 33 10.43 1.03 16.96
N ALA A 34 11.25 0.56 17.91
CA ALA A 34 11.76 -0.80 17.94
C ALA A 34 10.63 -1.84 18.06
N ALA A 35 9.65 -1.58 18.93
CA ALA A 35 8.49 -2.45 19.12
C ALA A 35 7.65 -2.58 17.83
N LEU A 36 7.45 -1.46 17.11
CA LEU A 36 6.74 -1.47 15.84
C LEU A 36 7.49 -2.30 14.78
N VAL A 37 8.81 -2.10 14.64
CA VAL A 37 9.63 -2.84 13.68
C VAL A 37 9.63 -4.33 14.01
N ALA A 38 9.77 -4.70 15.28
CA ALA A 38 9.71 -6.09 15.72
C ALA A 38 8.36 -6.72 15.38
N GLY A 39 7.24 -6.03 15.65
CA GLY A 39 5.90 -6.50 15.32
C GLY A 39 5.71 -6.73 13.80
N LEU A 40 6.19 -5.81 12.97
CA LEU A 40 6.13 -5.96 11.51
C LEU A 40 7.00 -7.12 11.00
N ALA A 41 8.21 -7.28 11.55
CA ALA A 41 9.10 -8.37 11.19
C ALA A 41 8.52 -9.74 11.56
N THR A 42 7.88 -9.85 12.73
CA THR A 42 7.17 -11.06 13.15
C THR A 42 5.95 -11.33 12.26
N ALA A 43 5.16 -10.31 11.93
CA ALA A 43 3.98 -10.47 11.08
C ALA A 43 4.33 -10.93 9.65
N GLY A 44 5.44 -10.46 9.08
CA GLY A 44 5.90 -10.88 7.75
C GLY A 44 6.63 -12.22 7.71
N ALA A 45 7.04 -12.76 8.86
CA ALA A 45 7.77 -14.03 8.93
C ALA A 45 6.87 -15.26 8.67
N ASP A 46 5.56 -15.12 8.83
CA ASP A 46 4.58 -16.21 8.65
C ASP A 46 4.07 -16.31 7.21
N GLU A 47 4.47 -15.39 6.32
CA GLU A 47 4.08 -15.43 4.90
C GLU A 47 5.00 -16.39 4.13
N PRO A 48 4.47 -17.49 3.56
CA PRO A 48 5.26 -18.34 2.67
C PRO A 48 5.68 -17.54 1.43
N PRO A 49 6.89 -17.74 0.88
CA PRO A 49 7.36 -17.00 -0.28
C PRO A 49 6.36 -17.19 -1.43
N SER A 50 5.64 -16.12 -1.76
CA SER A 50 4.66 -16.12 -2.84
C SER A 50 5.39 -16.06 -4.18
N HIS A 51 5.18 -17.07 -5.04
CA HIS A 51 5.74 -17.11 -6.40
C HIS A 51 5.02 -16.17 -7.38
N THR A 52 4.04 -15.40 -6.91
CA THR A 52 3.39 -14.36 -7.72
C THR A 52 4.40 -13.25 -7.98
N THR A 53 4.68 -12.97 -9.25
CA THR A 53 5.40 -11.75 -9.65
C THR A 53 4.51 -10.54 -9.36
N THR A 54 4.52 -10.10 -8.10
CA THR A 54 4.02 -8.79 -7.72
C THR A 54 5.00 -7.77 -8.27
N ALA A 55 4.51 -6.76 -8.99
CA ALA A 55 5.35 -5.66 -9.44
C ALA A 55 6.11 -5.09 -8.24
N PRO A 56 7.45 -4.91 -8.33
CA PRO A 56 8.23 -4.45 -7.20
C PRO A 56 7.67 -3.11 -6.72
N ALA A 57 7.46 -2.98 -5.40
CA ALA A 57 6.98 -1.75 -4.81
C ALA A 57 7.86 -0.58 -5.30
N ALA A 58 7.25 0.58 -5.58
CA ALA A 58 7.97 1.75 -6.10
C ALA A 58 9.14 2.20 -5.21
N TRP A 59 9.14 1.82 -3.92
CA TRP A 59 10.25 2.04 -2.98
C TRP A 59 11.43 1.06 -3.21
N SER A 60 11.16 -0.16 -3.65
CA SER A 60 12.20 -1.18 -3.89
C SER A 60 13.05 -0.89 -5.14
N ASP A 61 12.63 0.06 -6.00
CA ASP A 61 13.42 0.51 -7.15
C ASP A 61 14.61 1.38 -6.72
N ARG A 62 15.78 0.76 -6.51
CA ARG A 62 17.03 1.48 -6.24
C ARG A 62 17.44 2.44 -7.36
N GLY A 63 17.02 2.21 -8.61
CA GLY A 63 17.27 3.12 -9.72
C GLY A 63 16.72 4.52 -9.46
N ARG A 64 15.66 4.61 -8.66
CA ARG A 64 15.04 5.88 -8.23
C ARG A 64 15.90 6.66 -7.24
N LEU A 65 16.67 5.99 -6.38
CA LEU A 65 17.62 6.63 -5.45
C LEU A 65 18.86 7.17 -6.17
N LEU A 66 19.19 6.59 -7.32
CA LEU A 66 20.30 6.99 -8.18
C LEU A 66 19.93 8.12 -9.15
N ARG A 67 18.62 8.44 -9.30
CA ARG A 67 18.20 9.60 -10.09
C ARG A 67 18.61 10.87 -9.36
N ARG A 68 19.37 11.72 -10.06
CA ARG A 68 19.89 12.98 -9.54
C ARG A 68 18.75 13.83 -8.97
N PRO A 69 18.87 14.39 -7.76
CA PRO A 69 17.94 15.41 -7.27
C PRO A 69 17.83 16.53 -8.32
N GLY A 70 16.62 16.82 -8.79
CA GLY A 70 16.35 17.83 -9.83
C GLY A 70 16.10 17.32 -11.24
N GLN A 71 16.38 16.05 -11.57
CA GLN A 71 16.04 15.48 -12.89
C GLN A 71 14.54 15.20 -13.07
N LEU A 72 13.77 15.20 -11.98
CA LEU A 72 12.32 14.96 -11.95
C LEU A 72 11.53 16.23 -11.54
N GLY A 73 12.19 17.40 -11.47
CA GLY A 73 11.65 18.61 -10.86
C GLY A 73 11.73 18.59 -9.33
N ASP A 74 11.63 19.75 -8.70
CA ASP A 74 11.54 19.84 -7.23
C ASP A 74 10.30 19.09 -6.76
N PRO A 75 10.42 18.27 -5.70
CA PRO A 75 9.29 17.56 -5.15
C PRO A 75 8.30 18.59 -4.59
N GLY A 76 7.21 18.83 -5.33
CA GLY A 76 6.07 19.58 -4.83
C GLY A 76 5.48 18.92 -3.57
N PRO A 77 4.61 19.62 -2.84
CA PRO A 77 4.04 19.15 -1.56
C PRO A 77 3.32 17.79 -1.66
N ASP A 78 2.95 17.40 -2.88
CA ASP A 78 2.20 16.19 -3.21
C ASP A 78 3.08 15.07 -3.79
N THR A 79 4.41 15.17 -3.72
CA THR A 79 5.30 14.19 -4.36
C THR A 79 5.20 12.81 -3.72
N TRP A 80 4.83 12.73 -2.45
CA TRP A 80 4.51 11.48 -1.76
C TRP A 80 3.31 10.73 -2.38
N ARG A 81 2.46 11.40 -3.17
CA ARG A 81 1.33 10.77 -3.88
C ARG A 81 1.78 9.84 -5.00
N TRP A 82 3.02 9.95 -5.45
CA TRP A 82 3.58 9.00 -6.41
C TRP A 82 3.77 7.62 -5.79
N SER A 83 3.98 7.55 -4.46
CA SER A 83 4.00 6.29 -3.72
C SER A 83 2.61 5.65 -3.60
N LEU A 84 1.54 6.36 -3.93
CA LEU A 84 0.17 5.84 -3.98
C LEU A 84 -0.24 5.33 -5.37
N ARG A 85 0.59 5.55 -6.40
CA ARG A 85 0.35 5.05 -7.75
C ARG A 85 1.18 3.76 -7.91
N GLY A 86 0.60 2.65 -7.46
CA GLY A 86 1.08 1.29 -7.74
C GLY A 86 0.63 0.83 -9.11
#